data_AF-A0A8S2FNF5-F1
#
_entry.id   AF-A0A8S2FNF5-F1
#
_cell.length_a   1.000
_cell.length_b   1.000
_cell.length_c   1.000
_cell.angle_alpha   90.00
_cell.angle_beta   90.00
_cell.angle_gamma   90.00
#
_symmetry.space_group_name_H-M   'P 1'
#
loop_
_entity.id
_entity.type
_entity.pdbx_description
1 polymer ?
#
loop_
_entity_poly.entity_id
_entity_poly.type
_entity_poly.pdbx_seq_one_letter_code
_entity_poly.pdbx_strand_id
1 'polypeptide(L)'
;MQRSRALVLTDSIFGYSMLYPYTDDLVDCNDMSQDAKREFARVFHERLLIGEPNYDPELHFNGQQSNVVELRLPPSLQPYADRIGKIFDMVRFIENDWKRGEYKCVYMSLATIHESQIKSTLQHARPDDGDVPTMQLVEQVSAEKGGASLIAAGFLIEGRLTRATMAYLEYFGFGLQLLDDLQVSSSKISDLLSELKRCWYIFYSQLSFIWF
;
A
#
# COMPACT_ATOMS: atom_id res chain seq x y z
N MET A 1 -18.32 24.04 -1.31
CA MET A 1 -18.69 22.87 -0.47
C MET A 1 -19.47 21.91 -1.35
N GLN A 2 -18.79 20.99 -2.04
CA GLN A 2 -19.43 20.01 -2.92
C GLN A 2 -19.56 18.71 -2.14
N ARG A 3 -20.68 18.54 -1.43
CA ARG A 3 -21.03 17.31 -0.72
C ARG A 3 -22.25 16.70 -1.39
N SER A 4 -22.04 15.71 -2.25
CA SER A 4 -22.91 14.55 -2.46
C SER A 4 -22.46 13.78 -3.72
N ARG A 5 -21.28 13.15 -3.69
CA ARG A 5 -21.03 12.02 -4.59
C ARG A 5 -21.61 10.80 -3.88
N ALA A 6 -22.49 10.05 -4.57
CA ALA A 6 -22.97 8.79 -4.02
C ALA A 6 -21.78 7.84 -3.85
N LEU A 7 -21.75 7.09 -2.74
CA LEU A 7 -20.80 6.00 -2.58
C LEU A 7 -21.21 4.92 -3.58
N VAL A 8 -20.41 4.72 -4.62
CA VAL A 8 -20.64 3.73 -5.67
C VAL A 8 -19.46 2.78 -5.65
N LEU A 9 -19.74 1.48 -5.85
CA LEU A 9 -18.67 0.51 -6.08
C LEU A 9 -18.03 0.80 -7.44
N THR A 10 -16.75 1.11 -7.44
CA THR A 10 -15.96 1.40 -8.64
C THR A 10 -14.96 0.30 -8.91
N ASP A 11 -14.43 0.23 -10.13
CA ASP A 11 -13.42 -0.76 -10.51
C ASP A 11 -12.16 -0.61 -9.66
N SER A 12 -11.76 0.62 -9.34
CA SER A 12 -10.64 0.93 -8.46
C SER A 12 -10.84 0.46 -7.03
N ILE A 13 -12.04 0.57 -6.47
CA ILE A 13 -12.35 0.03 -5.14
C ILE A 13 -12.26 -1.50 -5.16
N PHE A 14 -12.81 -2.15 -6.18
CA PHE A 14 -12.70 -3.60 -6.35
C PHE A 14 -11.23 -4.02 -6.53
N GLY A 15 -10.53 -3.40 -7.46
CA GLY A 15 -9.14 -3.66 -7.79
C GLY A 15 -8.25 -3.54 -6.56
N TYR A 16 -8.37 -2.48 -5.77
CA TYR A 16 -7.58 -2.34 -4.55
C TYR A 16 -7.96 -3.33 -3.44
N SER A 17 -9.26 -3.59 -3.26
CA SER A 17 -9.75 -4.56 -2.27
C SER A 17 -9.22 -5.97 -2.52
N MET A 18 -8.98 -6.30 -3.79
CA MET A 18 -8.36 -7.57 -4.19
C MET A 18 -6.83 -7.49 -4.25
N LEU A 19 -6.27 -6.34 -4.62
CA LEU A 19 -4.83 -6.15 -4.74
C LEU A 19 -4.14 -6.39 -3.40
N TYR A 20 -4.65 -5.77 -2.34
CA TYR A 20 -4.00 -5.75 -1.03
C TYR A 20 -3.78 -7.16 -0.44
N PRO A 21 -4.81 -8.05 -0.36
CA PRO A 21 -4.59 -9.42 0.09
C PRO A 21 -3.66 -10.23 -0.80
N TYR A 22 -3.74 -10.07 -2.13
CA TYR A 22 -2.91 -10.83 -3.07
C TYR A 22 -1.43 -10.46 -2.97
N THR A 23 -1.11 -9.18 -2.76
CA THR A 23 0.28 -8.75 -2.56
C THR A 23 0.80 -9.18 -1.20
N ASP A 24 -0.02 -9.14 -0.14
CA ASP A 24 0.35 -9.66 1.20
C ASP A 24 0.64 -11.17 1.13
N ASP A 25 -0.28 -11.96 0.57
CA ASP A 25 -0.11 -13.41 0.39
C ASP A 25 1.16 -13.77 -0.39
N LEU A 26 1.46 -13.02 -1.46
CA LEU A 26 2.65 -13.25 -2.28
C LEU A 26 3.94 -12.84 -1.55
N VAL A 27 3.90 -11.79 -0.75
CA VAL A 27 5.08 -11.33 -0.01
C VAL A 27 5.35 -12.22 1.21
N ASP A 28 4.32 -12.76 1.85
CA ASP A 28 4.43 -13.61 3.04
C ASP A 28 4.63 -15.10 2.73
N CYS A 29 4.39 -15.53 1.50
CA CYS A 29 4.52 -16.94 1.14
C CYS A 29 5.94 -17.50 1.35
N ASN A 30 6.04 -18.73 1.85
CA ASN A 30 7.32 -19.42 2.07
C ASN A 30 7.85 -20.14 0.83
N ASP A 31 7.07 -20.21 -0.25
CA ASP A 31 7.48 -20.84 -1.50
C ASP A 31 8.32 -19.91 -2.40
N MET A 32 8.30 -18.60 -2.15
CA MET A 32 9.18 -17.64 -2.81
C MET A 32 10.51 -17.44 -2.08
N SER A 33 11.62 -17.52 -2.82
CA SER A 33 12.94 -17.16 -2.29
C SER A 33 13.01 -15.66 -1.96
N GLN A 34 13.90 -15.28 -1.03
CA GLN A 34 14.10 -13.88 -0.66
C GLN A 34 14.51 -12.99 -1.85
N ASP A 35 15.29 -13.55 -2.78
CA ASP A 35 15.68 -12.82 -3.99
C ASP A 35 14.51 -12.67 -4.97
N ALA A 36 13.62 -13.66 -5.08
CA ALA A 36 12.39 -13.52 -5.83
C ALA A 36 11.44 -12.49 -5.20
N LYS A 37 11.34 -12.43 -3.87
CA LYS A 37 10.55 -11.39 -3.17
C LYS A 37 11.11 -9.99 -3.42
N ARG A 38 12.43 -9.82 -3.36
CA ARG A 38 13.10 -8.55 -3.69
C ARG A 38 12.90 -8.15 -5.15
N GLU A 39 13.00 -9.10 -6.07
CA GLU A 39 12.79 -8.82 -7.49
C GLU A 39 11.32 -8.48 -7.78
N PHE A 40 10.37 -9.17 -7.15
CA PHE A 40 8.95 -8.83 -7.22
C PHE A 40 8.69 -7.42 -6.66
N ALA A 41 9.26 -7.09 -5.50
CA ALA A 41 9.12 -5.78 -4.90
C ALA A 41 9.53 -4.66 -5.86
N ARG A 42 10.68 -4.82 -6.53
CA ARG A 42 11.20 -3.89 -7.54
C ARG A 42 10.27 -3.80 -8.76
N VAL A 43 9.94 -4.94 -9.37
CA VAL A 43 9.12 -5.03 -10.58
C VAL A 43 7.72 -4.45 -10.34
N PHE A 44 7.11 -4.75 -9.20
CA PHE A 44 5.77 -4.25 -8.89
C PHE A 44 5.79 -2.76 -8.56
N HIS A 45 6.82 -2.26 -7.87
CA HIS A 45 7.00 -0.82 -7.66
C HIS A 45 7.14 -0.06 -9.00
N GLU A 46 7.90 -0.60 -9.95
CA GLU A 46 7.99 -0.06 -11.32
C GLU A 46 6.64 -0.11 -12.06
N ARG A 47 5.91 -1.23 -11.97
CA ARG A 47 4.56 -1.37 -12.54
C ARG A 47 3.59 -0.32 -11.98
N LEU A 48 3.69 -0.01 -10.69
CA LEU A 48 2.87 1.00 -10.04
C LEU A 48 3.24 2.40 -10.50
N LEU A 49 4.51 2.79 -10.52
CA LEU A 49 4.92 4.15 -10.86
C LEU A 49 4.87 4.46 -12.36
N ILE A 50 5.29 3.52 -13.20
CA ILE A 50 5.48 3.73 -14.64
C ILE A 50 4.26 3.24 -15.43
N GLY A 51 3.69 2.11 -15.04
CA GLY A 51 2.64 1.42 -15.79
C GLY A 51 3.20 0.40 -16.78
N GLU A 52 2.30 -0.26 -17.51
CA GLU A 52 2.69 -1.18 -18.58
C GLU A 52 3.16 -0.42 -19.83
N PRO A 53 4.12 -0.95 -20.60
CA PRO A 53 4.59 -0.31 -21.84
C PRO A 53 3.48 -0.06 -22.88
N ASN A 54 2.43 -0.89 -22.87
CA ASN A 54 1.26 -0.82 -23.74
C ASN A 54 0.02 -0.25 -23.04
N TYR A 55 0.20 0.48 -21.94
CA TYR A 55 -0.91 1.17 -21.27
C TYR A 55 -1.60 2.16 -22.23
N ASP A 56 -2.91 2.00 -22.40
CA ASP A 56 -3.77 2.90 -23.17
C ASP A 56 -4.83 3.51 -22.23
N PRO A 57 -4.81 4.83 -21.98
CA PRO A 57 -5.76 5.49 -21.07
C PRO A 57 -7.21 5.51 -21.58
N GLU A 58 -7.46 5.13 -22.84
CA GLU A 58 -8.81 5.05 -23.40
C GLU A 58 -9.34 3.60 -23.47
N LEU A 59 -8.48 2.61 -23.21
CA LEU A 59 -8.88 1.21 -23.18
C LEU A 59 -9.37 0.81 -21.79
N HIS A 60 -10.63 0.38 -21.71
CA HIS A 60 -11.20 -0.17 -20.49
C HIS A 60 -10.82 -1.65 -20.35
N PHE A 61 -10.22 -2.01 -19.21
CA PHE A 61 -9.92 -3.40 -18.87
C PHE A 61 -11.20 -4.18 -18.61
N ASN A 62 -11.38 -5.29 -19.33
CA ASN A 62 -12.60 -6.09 -19.33
C ASN A 62 -12.54 -7.30 -18.37
N GLY A 63 -11.49 -7.41 -17.56
CA GLY A 63 -11.28 -8.53 -16.63
C GLY A 63 -10.69 -9.80 -17.27
N GLN A 64 -10.32 -9.80 -18.55
CA GLN A 64 -9.60 -10.92 -19.14
C GLN A 64 -8.16 -10.95 -18.62
N GLN A 65 -7.77 -12.08 -18.02
CA GLN A 65 -6.47 -12.23 -17.40
C GLN A 65 -5.33 -11.93 -18.38
N SER A 66 -4.31 -11.20 -17.91
CA SER A 66 -3.16 -10.87 -18.73
C SER A 66 -2.40 -12.11 -19.21
N ASN A 67 -1.91 -12.05 -20.45
CA ASN A 67 -1.02 -13.07 -21.00
C ASN A 67 0.34 -12.98 -20.29
N VAL A 68 0.63 -13.94 -19.42
CA VAL A 68 1.84 -13.96 -18.58
C VAL A 68 3.14 -13.95 -19.39
N VAL A 69 3.11 -14.43 -20.64
CA VAL A 69 4.27 -14.40 -21.54
C VAL A 69 4.63 -12.96 -21.96
N GLU A 70 3.63 -12.09 -22.06
CA GLU A 70 3.81 -10.68 -22.46
C GLU A 70 4.35 -9.81 -21.33
N LEU A 71 4.21 -10.25 -20.07
CA LEU A 71 4.72 -9.54 -18.89
C LEU A 71 6.25 -9.48 -18.84
N ARG A 72 6.96 -10.33 -19.60
CA ARG A 72 8.43 -10.37 -19.70
C ARG A 72 9.12 -10.36 -18.32
N LEU A 73 8.56 -11.13 -17.38
CA LEU A 73 9.07 -11.19 -16.01
C LEU A 73 10.50 -11.76 -15.97
N PRO A 74 11.35 -11.29 -15.03
CA PRO A 74 12.67 -11.88 -14.78
C PRO A 74 12.59 -13.39 -14.51
N PRO A 75 13.66 -14.18 -14.81
CA PRO A 75 13.65 -15.63 -14.60
C PRO A 75 13.27 -16.08 -13.18
N SER A 76 13.66 -15.30 -12.16
CA SER A 76 13.31 -15.55 -10.75
C SER A 76 11.81 -15.46 -10.46
N LEU A 77 11.05 -14.73 -11.30
CA LEU A 77 9.62 -14.51 -11.15
C LEU A 77 8.75 -15.39 -12.05
N GLN A 78 9.35 -16.05 -13.04
CA GLN A 78 8.64 -16.94 -13.97
C GLN A 78 7.79 -18.02 -13.28
N PRO A 79 8.24 -18.68 -12.18
CA PRO A 79 7.42 -19.66 -11.47
C PRO A 79 6.14 -19.07 -10.83
N TYR A 80 6.08 -17.74 -10.68
CA TYR A 80 4.99 -17.01 -10.03
C TYR A 80 4.19 -16.15 -11.01
N ALA A 81 4.41 -16.32 -12.32
CA ALA A 81 3.89 -15.43 -13.35
C ALA A 81 2.36 -15.32 -13.32
N ASP A 82 1.64 -16.41 -13.04
CA ASP A 82 0.17 -16.40 -12.93
C ASP A 82 -0.32 -15.56 -11.74
N ARG A 83 0.37 -15.63 -10.59
CA ARG A 83 0.04 -14.83 -9.39
C ARG A 83 0.32 -13.35 -9.64
N ILE A 84 1.47 -13.06 -10.25
CA ILE A 84 1.88 -11.69 -10.60
C ILE A 84 0.96 -11.08 -11.67
N GLY A 85 0.54 -11.87 -12.66
CA GLY A 85 -0.41 -11.43 -13.69
C GLY A 85 -1.74 -10.99 -13.08
N LYS A 86 -2.28 -11.73 -12.11
CA LYS A 86 -3.49 -11.33 -11.38
C LYS A 86 -3.30 -10.03 -10.61
N ILE A 87 -2.15 -9.85 -9.96
CA ILE A 87 -1.81 -8.59 -9.27
C ILE A 87 -1.79 -7.42 -10.26
N PHE A 88 -1.22 -7.61 -11.45
CA PHE A 88 -1.18 -6.57 -12.48
C PHE A 88 -2.59 -6.28 -13.03
N ASP A 89 -3.43 -7.31 -13.21
CA ASP A 89 -4.83 -7.14 -13.60
C ASP A 89 -5.63 -6.32 -12.57
N MET A 90 -5.35 -6.48 -11.26
CA MET A 90 -5.96 -5.62 -10.24
C MET A 90 -5.54 -4.15 -10.37
N VAL A 91 -4.31 -3.87 -10.81
CA VAL A 91 -3.89 -2.50 -11.14
C VAL A 91 -4.63 -1.98 -12.37
N ARG A 92 -4.96 -2.83 -13.34
CA ARG A 92 -5.73 -2.45 -14.53
C ARG A 92 -7.18 -2.07 -14.19
N PHE A 93 -7.79 -2.70 -13.19
CA PHE A 93 -9.08 -2.22 -12.66
C PHE A 93 -8.98 -0.81 -12.04
N ILE A 94 -7.86 -0.49 -11.38
CA ILE A 94 -7.63 0.87 -10.86
C ILE A 94 -7.44 1.87 -12.01
N GLU A 95 -6.78 1.44 -13.09
CA GLU A 95 -6.56 2.24 -14.31
C GLU A 95 -7.85 2.59 -15.05
N ASN A 96 -8.91 1.78 -14.94
CA ASN A 96 -10.23 2.06 -15.52
C ASN A 96 -10.82 3.38 -15.00
N ASP A 97 -10.62 3.67 -13.71
CA ASP A 97 -11.15 4.88 -13.07
C ASP A 97 -10.13 6.03 -13.03
N TRP A 98 -8.84 5.71 -12.90
CA TRP A 98 -7.80 6.68 -12.60
C TRP A 98 -6.69 6.70 -13.66
N LYS A 99 -6.84 7.52 -14.70
CA LYS A 99 -5.82 7.65 -15.77
C LYS A 99 -4.45 8.05 -15.21
N ARG A 100 -3.40 7.26 -15.49
CA ARG A 100 -2.02 7.47 -14.99
C ARG A 100 -1.46 8.87 -15.22
N GLY A 101 -1.70 9.43 -16.41
CA GLY A 101 -1.21 10.76 -16.78
C GLY A 101 -1.81 11.89 -15.93
N GLU A 102 -3.03 11.71 -15.43
CA GLU A 102 -3.77 12.72 -14.67
C GLU A 102 -3.72 12.48 -13.15
N TYR A 103 -3.71 11.21 -12.71
CA TYR A 103 -3.87 10.80 -11.31
C TYR A 103 -2.62 10.12 -10.75
N LYS A 104 -1.44 10.72 -10.97
CA LYS A 104 -0.14 10.18 -10.51
C LYS A 104 -0.11 9.84 -9.03
N CYS A 105 -0.77 10.65 -8.19
CA CYS A 105 -0.79 10.44 -6.74
C CYS A 105 -1.49 9.14 -6.32
N VAL A 106 -2.46 8.64 -7.09
CA VAL A 106 -3.08 7.33 -6.85
C VAL A 106 -2.00 6.25 -6.89
N TYR A 107 -1.22 6.22 -7.96
CA TYR A 107 -0.17 5.24 -8.18
C TYR A 107 1.03 5.40 -7.25
N MET A 108 1.41 6.64 -6.95
CA MET A 108 2.43 6.91 -5.93
C MET A 108 1.99 6.39 -4.56
N SER A 109 0.73 6.59 -4.17
CA SER A 109 0.23 6.09 -2.89
C SER A 109 0.20 4.56 -2.81
N LEU A 110 -0.15 3.88 -3.91
CA LEU A 110 -0.06 2.42 -4.02
C LEU A 110 1.39 1.93 -3.90
N ALA A 111 2.34 2.65 -4.53
CA ALA A 111 3.75 2.33 -4.44
C ALA A 111 4.30 2.52 -3.02
N THR A 112 3.83 3.55 -2.31
CA THR A 112 4.19 3.82 -0.91
C THR A 112 3.71 2.70 0.02
N ILE A 113 2.43 2.31 -0.05
CA ILE A 113 1.93 1.21 0.81
C ILE A 113 2.62 -0.12 0.49
N HIS A 114 2.90 -0.40 -0.79
CA HIS A 114 3.68 -1.58 -1.20
C HIS A 114 5.09 -1.56 -0.59
N GLU A 115 5.80 -0.42 -0.65
CA GLU A 115 7.12 -0.29 -0.03
C GLU A 115 7.07 -0.54 1.48
N SER A 116 6.05 0.00 2.18
CA SER A 116 5.83 -0.24 3.60
C SER A 116 5.58 -1.73 3.91
N GLN A 117 4.82 -2.46 3.07
CA GLN A 117 4.61 -3.91 3.21
C GLN A 117 5.92 -4.70 3.08
N ILE A 118 6.76 -4.35 2.09
CA ILE A 118 8.06 -5.00 1.90
C ILE A 118 9.00 -4.74 3.08
N LYS A 119 9.03 -3.52 3.62
CA LYS A 119 9.82 -3.18 4.83
C LYS A 119 9.40 -4.02 6.03
N SER A 120 8.10 -4.18 6.27
CA SER A 120 7.56 -5.03 7.34
C SER A 120 8.02 -6.50 7.21
N THR A 121 8.07 -7.03 6.00
CA THR A 121 8.44 -8.44 5.77
C THR A 121 9.94 -8.69 5.95
N LEU A 122 10.78 -7.75 5.49
CA LEU A 122 12.23 -7.85 5.62
C LEU A 122 12.72 -7.76 7.09
N GLN A 123 11.93 -7.17 7.98
CA GLN A 123 12.21 -7.17 9.42
C GLN A 123 12.04 -8.55 10.06
N HIS A 124 11.07 -9.34 9.57
CA HIS A 124 10.85 -10.73 10.02
C HIS A 124 11.87 -11.72 9.42
N ALA A 125 12.54 -11.33 8.33
CA ALA A 125 13.52 -12.15 7.61
C ALA A 125 14.96 -12.03 8.13
N ARG A 126 15.19 -11.55 9.36
CA ARG A 126 16.50 -11.61 10.04
C ARG A 126 16.52 -12.67 11.15
N PRO A 127 16.79 -13.96 10.86
CA PRO A 127 17.10 -14.95 11.90
C PRO A 127 18.60 -15.12 12.18
N ASP A 128 19.51 -14.54 11.38
CA ASP A 128 20.95 -14.87 11.45
C ASP A 128 21.82 -13.86 12.22
N ASP A 129 21.30 -12.69 12.57
CA ASP A 129 21.94 -11.78 13.53
C ASP A 129 20.98 -11.64 14.71
N GLY A 130 21.41 -11.96 15.93
CA GLY A 130 20.60 -11.93 17.15
C GLY A 130 20.03 -10.56 17.57
N ASP A 131 19.92 -9.61 16.64
CA ASP A 131 19.24 -8.33 16.79
C ASP A 131 17.73 -8.50 16.60
N VAL A 132 17.05 -8.70 17.72
CA VAL A 132 15.59 -8.50 17.80
C VAL A 132 15.28 -7.06 17.37
N PRO A 133 14.37 -6.83 16.40
CA PRO A 133 13.95 -5.47 16.05
C PRO A 133 13.52 -4.70 17.30
N THR A 134 14.02 -3.48 17.47
CA THR A 134 13.60 -2.65 18.60
C THR A 134 12.10 -2.36 18.49
N MET A 135 11.40 -2.31 19.62
CA MET A 135 9.97 -1.96 19.67
C MET A 135 9.67 -0.67 18.88
N GLN A 136 10.56 0.32 18.97
CA GLN A 136 10.46 1.59 18.25
C GLN A 136 10.47 1.44 16.72
N LEU A 137 11.27 0.52 16.19
CA LEU A 137 11.36 0.29 14.74
C LEU A 137 10.11 -0.44 14.21
N VAL A 138 9.54 -1.35 15.01
CA VAL A 138 8.27 -2.03 14.70
C VAL A 138 7.12 -1.03 14.72
N GLU A 139 7.02 -0.21 15.77
CA GLU A 139 6.00 0.85 15.89
C GLU A 139 6.07 1.84 14.72
N GLN A 140 7.27 2.21 14.28
CA GLN A 140 7.45 3.12 13.14
C GLN A 140 6.94 2.51 11.83
N VAL A 141 7.28 1.26 11.54
CA VAL A 141 6.84 0.60 10.30
C VAL A 141 5.34 0.32 10.31
N SER A 142 4.77 -0.05 11.47
CA SER A 142 3.33 -0.11 11.67
C SER A 142 2.67 1.23 11.40
N ALA A 143 3.23 2.33 11.94
CA ALA A 143 2.70 3.67 11.70
C ALA A 143 2.71 4.07 10.22
N GLU A 144 3.82 3.82 9.53
CA GLU A 144 3.97 4.10 8.11
C GLU A 144 2.99 3.26 7.27
N LYS A 145 2.84 1.96 7.55
CA LYS A 145 1.89 1.07 6.86
C LYS A 145 0.44 1.51 7.09
N GLY A 146 0.07 1.80 8.35
CA GLY A 146 -1.25 2.26 8.73
C GLY A 146 -1.64 3.56 8.02
N GLY A 147 -0.80 4.59 8.11
CA GLY A 147 -1.04 5.88 7.45
C GLY A 147 -1.10 5.79 5.92
N ALA A 148 -0.14 5.07 5.31
CA ALA A 148 -0.09 4.89 3.87
C ALA A 148 -1.33 4.15 3.32
N SER A 149 -1.88 3.18 4.07
CA SER A 149 -3.06 2.42 3.65
C SER A 149 -4.30 3.32 3.50
N LEU A 150 -4.54 4.23 4.45
CA LEU A 150 -5.68 5.15 4.39
C LEU A 150 -5.49 6.25 3.36
N ILE A 151 -4.26 6.73 3.16
CA ILE A 151 -3.95 7.67 2.07
C ILE A 151 -4.25 7.02 0.72
N ALA A 152 -3.81 5.77 0.51
CA ALA A 152 -4.08 5.03 -0.72
C ALA A 152 -5.59 4.85 -0.94
N ALA A 153 -6.33 4.43 0.09
CA ALA A 153 -7.79 4.32 0.03
C ALA A 153 -8.46 5.67 -0.30
N GLY A 154 -8.01 6.77 0.31
CA GLY A 154 -8.52 8.10 0.02
C GLY A 154 -8.30 8.52 -1.43
N PHE A 155 -7.12 8.25 -1.99
CA PHE A 155 -6.85 8.51 -3.41
C PHE A 155 -7.68 7.61 -4.34
N LEU A 156 -7.95 6.37 -3.98
CA LEU A 156 -8.78 5.48 -4.78
C LEU A 156 -10.26 5.88 -4.80
N ILE A 157 -10.73 6.54 -3.74
CA ILE A 157 -12.11 7.04 -3.66
C ILE A 157 -12.26 8.40 -4.37
N GLU A 158 -11.33 9.32 -4.14
CA GLU A 158 -11.47 10.73 -4.56
C GLU A 158 -10.59 11.11 -5.76
N GLY A 159 -9.58 10.31 -6.09
CA GLY A 159 -8.55 10.58 -7.12
C GLY A 159 -7.56 11.68 -6.72
N ARG A 160 -8.00 12.65 -5.92
CA ARG A 160 -7.22 13.79 -5.44
C ARG A 160 -7.52 14.06 -3.98
N LEU A 161 -6.47 14.26 -3.20
CA LEU A 161 -6.56 14.62 -1.79
C LEU A 161 -5.90 15.98 -1.57
N THR A 162 -6.45 16.76 -0.65
CA THR A 162 -5.77 17.96 -0.15
C THR A 162 -4.70 17.56 0.87
N ARG A 163 -3.71 18.42 1.11
CA ARG A 163 -2.70 18.20 2.16
C ARG A 163 -3.33 17.97 3.54
N ALA A 164 -4.39 18.71 3.86
CA ALA A 164 -5.11 18.55 5.12
C ALA A 164 -5.79 17.18 5.22
N THR A 165 -6.38 16.69 4.12
CA THR A 165 -6.99 15.36 4.06
C THR A 165 -5.95 14.25 4.18
N MET A 166 -4.81 14.37 3.49
CA MET A 166 -3.72 13.40 3.60
C MET A 166 -3.19 13.31 5.03
N ALA A 167 -2.91 14.45 5.66
CA ALA A 167 -2.45 14.48 7.06
C ALA A 167 -3.47 13.81 7.99
N TYR A 168 -4.76 14.13 7.84
CA TYR A 168 -5.82 13.49 8.63
C TYR A 168 -5.83 11.96 8.47
N LEU A 169 -5.78 11.47 7.22
CA LEU A 169 -5.77 10.04 6.92
C LEU A 169 -4.52 9.34 7.45
N GLU A 170 -3.36 9.98 7.37
CA GLU A 170 -2.11 9.48 7.93
C GLU A 170 -2.23 9.23 9.44
N TYR A 171 -2.70 10.23 10.20
CA TYR A 171 -2.90 10.08 11.65
C TYR A 171 -3.98 9.07 12.00
N PHE A 172 -5.08 9.06 11.24
CA PHE A 172 -6.14 8.12 11.48
C PHE A 172 -5.66 6.69 11.23
N GLY A 173 -4.86 6.46 10.18
CA GLY A 173 -4.28 5.17 9.85
C GLY A 173 -3.26 4.70 10.88
N PHE A 174 -2.39 5.60 11.36
CA PHE A 174 -1.52 5.31 12.50
C PHE A 174 -2.30 4.86 13.73
N GLY A 175 -3.38 5.57 14.07
CA GLY A 175 -4.19 5.23 15.24
C GLY A 175 -4.91 3.89 15.11
N LEU A 176 -5.40 3.54 13.92
CA LEU A 176 -6.00 2.23 13.65
C LEU A 176 -4.96 1.11 13.73
N GLN A 177 -3.76 1.29 13.17
CA GLN A 177 -2.72 0.26 13.26
C GLN A 177 -2.28 0.03 14.70
N LEU A 178 -2.13 1.10 15.50
CA LEU A 178 -1.81 0.98 16.92
C LEU A 178 -2.90 0.24 17.70
N LEU A 179 -4.17 0.45 17.34
CA LEU A 179 -5.30 -0.29 17.92
C LEU A 179 -5.23 -1.80 17.62
N ASP A 180 -4.96 -2.15 16.36
CA ASP A 180 -4.85 -3.53 15.89
C ASP A 180 -3.65 -4.24 16.56
N ASP A 181 -2.48 -3.61 16.58
CA ASP A 181 -1.25 -4.17 17.15
C ASP A 181 -1.35 -4.37 18.67
N LEU A 182 -2.03 -3.48 19.37
CA LEU A 182 -2.16 -3.55 20.83
C LEU A 182 -3.22 -4.57 21.30
N GLN A 183 -4.01 -5.18 20.41
CA GLN A 183 -5.15 -6.05 20.74
C GLN A 183 -5.90 -5.57 21.99
N VAL A 184 -6.26 -4.29 22.00
CA VAL A 184 -6.65 -3.56 23.21
C VAL A 184 -7.89 -4.20 23.83
N SER A 185 -7.70 -4.97 24.91
CA SER A 185 -8.78 -5.27 25.85
C SER A 185 -9.38 -3.95 26.33
N SER A 186 -10.70 -3.87 26.50
CA SER A 186 -11.45 -2.63 26.81
C SER A 186 -10.85 -1.78 27.94
N SER A 187 -10.09 -2.39 28.84
CA SER A 187 -9.38 -1.76 29.97
C SER A 187 -8.15 -0.91 29.61
N LYS A 188 -7.66 -0.88 28.36
CA LYS A 188 -6.43 -0.16 27.96
C LYS A 188 -6.66 1.05 27.03
N ILE A 189 -7.92 1.43 26.80
CA ILE A 189 -8.30 2.55 25.90
C ILE A 189 -7.74 3.90 26.39
N SER A 190 -7.63 4.12 27.70
CA SER A 190 -7.04 5.36 28.26
C SER A 190 -5.58 5.54 27.89
N ASP A 191 -4.83 4.43 27.85
CA ASP A 191 -3.39 4.44 27.62
C ASP A 191 -3.12 4.67 26.14
N LEU A 192 -3.91 4.03 25.26
CA LEU A 192 -3.93 4.31 23.82
C LEU A 192 -4.22 5.79 23.54
N LEU A 193 -5.27 6.36 24.15
CA LEU A 193 -5.60 7.78 23.96
C LEU A 193 -4.49 8.71 24.46
N SER A 194 -3.71 8.28 25.44
CA SER A 194 -2.57 9.04 25.96
C SER A 194 -1.37 8.96 25.00
N GLU A 195 -1.10 7.78 24.43
CA GLU A 195 -0.03 7.61 23.43
C GLU A 195 -0.38 8.32 22.12
N LEU A 196 -1.63 8.25 21.65
CA LEU A 196 -2.10 9.02 20.49
C LEU A 196 -1.92 10.53 20.70
N LYS A 197 -2.19 11.04 21.91
CA LYS A 197 -1.93 12.45 22.26
C LYS A 197 -0.44 12.78 22.31
N ARG A 198 0.40 11.85 22.74
CA ARG A 198 1.85 12.03 22.78
C ARG A 198 2.44 12.05 21.36
N CYS A 199 2.07 11.09 20.52
CA CYS A 199 2.43 11.04 19.11
C CYS A 199 1.94 12.30 18.37
N TRP A 200 0.72 12.78 18.66
CA TRP A 200 0.21 14.05 18.16
C TRP A 200 1.14 15.23 18.50
N TYR A 201 1.62 15.31 19.73
CA TYR A 201 2.46 16.42 20.19
C TYR A 201 3.88 16.38 19.60
N ILE A 202 4.48 15.19 19.51
CA ILE A 202 5.79 14.97 18.89
C ILE A 202 5.74 15.38 17.41
N PHE A 203 4.69 14.98 16.69
CA PHE A 203 4.61 15.23 15.25
C PHE A 203 4.17 16.66 14.88
N TYR A 204 3.30 17.30 15.69
CA TYR A 204 2.97 18.73 15.52
C TYR A 204 4.24 19.62 15.55
N SER A 205 5.28 19.19 16.25
CA SER A 205 6.57 19.89 16.32
C SER A 205 7.52 19.61 15.13
N GLN A 206 7.25 18.61 14.29
CA GLN A 206 8.13 18.11 13.21
C GLN A 206 7.61 18.37 11.79
N LEU A 207 6.40 18.93 11.65
CA LEU A 207 5.62 19.08 10.40
C LEU A 207 6.22 20.05 9.35
N SER A 208 7.47 20.48 9.47
CA SER A 208 8.10 21.40 8.51
C SER A 208 8.87 20.74 7.36
N PHE A 209 8.99 19.40 7.26
CA PHE A 209 10.03 18.84 6.38
C PHE A 209 9.75 17.68 5.42
N ILE A 210 8.56 17.06 5.34
CA ILE A 210 8.44 15.80 4.55
C ILE A 210 7.70 15.91 3.21
N TRP A 211 7.14 17.07 2.83
CA TRP A 211 6.56 17.22 1.48
C TRP A 211 6.87 18.58 0.85
N PHE A 212 8.11 18.69 0.34
CA PHE A 212 8.54 19.70 -0.63
C PHE A 212 8.66 19.06 -2.01
#